data_AF-A0A5C7G0K6-F1
#
_entry.id   AF-A0A5C7G0K6-F1
#
_cell.length_a   1.000
_cell.length_b   1.000
_cell.length_c   1.000
_cell.angle_alpha   90.00
_cell.angle_beta   90.00
_cell.angle_gamma   90.00
#
_symmetry.space_group_name_H-M   'P 1'
#
loop_
_entity.id
_entity.type
_entity.pdbx_description
1 polymer ?
#
loop_
_entity_poly.entity_id
_entity_poly.type
_entity_poly.pdbx_seq_one_letter_code
_entity_poly.pdbx_strand_id
1 'polypeptide(L)'
;MLIRVFTTDDQSESTLAMETQVDATALMTMAQPRAAEARERGAEWTAGAIPFFVQELVDALQAGKPGQEIEMQATNAAMAAWLYDSVHDGVSADIFAQCDLVFTLSEGGVVQYDRTPAAAS
;
A
#
# COMPACT_ATOMS: atom_id res chain seq x y z
N MET A 1 -6.56 -10.37 -0.80
CA MET A 1 -5.80 -9.50 0.11
C MET A 1 -6.64 -8.27 0.39
N LEU A 2 -6.82 -7.93 1.65
CA LEU A 2 -7.50 -6.71 2.05
C LEU A 2 -6.47 -5.58 2.20
N ILE A 3 -6.84 -4.39 1.74
CA ILE A 3 -6.10 -3.15 1.98
C ILE A 3 -6.96 -2.27 2.87
N ARG A 4 -6.40 -1.83 3.98
CA ARG A 4 -7.02 -0.85 4.89
C ARG A 4 -6.16 0.38 4.97
N VAL A 5 -6.79 1.55 4.88
CA VAL A 5 -6.12 2.83 5.07
C VAL A 5 -6.76 3.55 6.24
N PHE A 6 -5.93 3.94 7.18
CA PHE A 6 -6.29 4.77 8.32
C PHE A 6 -5.66 6.15 8.16
N THR A 7 -6.35 7.15 8.66
CA THR A 7 -5.81 8.51 8.83
C THR A 7 -5.84 8.84 10.31
N THR A 8 -4.77 9.43 10.85
CA THR A 8 -4.78 9.94 12.22
C THR A 8 -5.15 11.41 12.26
N ASP A 9 -5.89 11.81 13.28
CA ASP A 9 -6.12 13.22 13.62
C ASP A 9 -5.00 13.81 14.50
N ASP A 10 -5.20 15.06 14.94
CA ASP A 10 -4.31 15.83 15.82
C ASP A 10 -4.15 15.21 17.23
N GLN A 11 -5.03 14.28 17.59
CA GLN A 11 -5.00 13.53 18.84
C GLN A 11 -4.36 12.14 18.67
N SER A 12 -3.83 11.84 17.49
CA SER A 12 -3.27 10.53 17.11
C SER A 12 -4.30 9.39 17.11
N GLU A 13 -5.59 9.70 17.07
CA GLU A 13 -6.65 8.71 16.96
C GLU A 13 -6.79 8.30 15.48
N SER A 14 -6.70 7.00 15.22
CA SER A 14 -6.75 6.44 13.86
C SER A 14 -8.19 6.15 13.45
N THR A 15 -8.64 6.76 12.34
CA THR A 15 -9.95 6.48 11.74
C THR A 15 -9.78 5.72 10.43
N LEU A 16 -10.59 4.68 10.20
CA LEU A 16 -10.60 3.95 8.94
C LEU A 16 -11.13 4.86 7.83
N ALA A 17 -10.28 5.21 6.88
CA ALA A 17 -10.62 6.02 5.72
C ALA A 17 -11.19 5.16 4.58
N MET A 18 -10.64 3.95 4.38
CA MET A 18 -11.14 3.01 3.39
C MET A 18 -10.73 1.57 3.67
N GLU A 19 -11.49 0.65 3.10
CA GLU A 19 -11.17 -0.76 3.03
C GLU A 19 -11.54 -1.28 1.63
N THR A 20 -10.62 -2.00 0.99
CA THR A 20 -10.88 -2.61 -0.33
C THR A 20 -10.14 -3.93 -0.51
N GLN A 21 -10.74 -4.84 -1.26
CA GLN A 21 -10.15 -6.13 -1.56
C GLN A 21 -9.47 -6.09 -2.93
N VAL A 22 -8.23 -6.58 -2.97
CA VAL A 22 -7.45 -6.73 -4.21
C VAL A 22 -7.02 -8.17 -4.45
N ASP A 23 -6.85 -8.50 -5.73
CA ASP A 23 -6.21 -9.72 -6.17
C ASP A 23 -4.68 -9.57 -6.04
N ALA A 24 -4.09 -10.27 -5.06
CA ALA A 24 -2.67 -10.22 -4.79
C ALA A 24 -1.83 -10.76 -5.97
N THR A 25 -2.31 -11.80 -6.67
CA THR A 25 -1.60 -12.38 -7.81
C THR A 25 -1.57 -11.42 -8.98
N ALA A 26 -2.71 -10.80 -9.31
CA ALA A 26 -2.77 -9.76 -10.34
C ALA A 26 -1.87 -8.58 -9.99
N LEU A 27 -1.89 -8.13 -8.74
CA LEU A 27 -1.05 -7.04 -8.24
C LEU A 27 0.45 -7.34 -8.41
N MET A 28 0.91 -8.49 -7.94
CA MET A 28 2.33 -8.88 -8.04
C MET A 28 2.77 -9.02 -9.50
N THR A 29 1.89 -9.52 -10.37
CA THR A 29 2.14 -9.61 -11.81
C THR A 29 2.31 -8.23 -12.44
N MET A 30 1.46 -7.25 -12.09
CA MET A 30 1.57 -5.87 -12.57
C MET A 30 2.83 -5.16 -12.08
N ALA A 31 3.31 -5.50 -10.87
CA ALA A 31 4.51 -4.92 -10.28
C ALA A 31 5.81 -5.49 -10.87
N GLN A 32 5.81 -6.75 -11.35
CA GLN A 32 7.01 -7.47 -11.78
C GLN A 32 7.95 -6.68 -12.72
N PRO A 33 7.46 -5.94 -13.75
CA PRO A 33 8.34 -5.18 -14.64
C PRO A 33 9.14 -4.08 -13.93
N ARG A 34 8.66 -3.58 -12.78
CA ARG A 34 9.27 -2.49 -12.01
C ARG A 34 10.34 -2.97 -11.01
N ALA A 35 10.47 -4.28 -10.82
CA ALA A 35 11.41 -4.84 -9.84
C ALA A 35 12.89 -4.56 -10.20
N ALA A 36 13.22 -4.46 -11.49
CA ALA A 36 14.57 -4.10 -11.92
C ALA A 36 14.90 -2.64 -11.56
N GLU A 37 13.98 -1.72 -11.84
CA GLU A 37 14.13 -0.31 -11.48
C GLU A 37 14.20 -0.11 -9.96
N ALA A 38 13.33 -0.78 -9.19
CA ALA A 38 13.36 -0.72 -7.73
C ALA A 38 14.72 -1.17 -7.14
N ARG A 39 15.38 -2.16 -7.76
CA ARG A 39 16.75 -2.57 -7.38
C ARG A 39 17.77 -1.49 -7.69
N GLU A 40 17.71 -0.93 -8.90
CA GLU A 40 18.65 0.09 -9.36
C GLU A 40 18.57 1.39 -8.55
N ARG A 41 17.34 1.82 -8.24
CA ARG A 41 17.07 3.05 -7.47
C ARG A 41 17.33 2.92 -5.97
N GLY A 42 17.30 1.69 -5.45
CA GLY A 42 17.57 1.39 -4.05
C GLY A 42 16.35 1.50 -3.12
N ALA A 43 16.59 1.14 -1.86
CA ALA A 43 15.54 0.96 -0.86
C ALA A 43 14.81 2.26 -0.49
N GLU A 44 15.54 3.37 -0.29
CA GLU A 44 14.93 4.65 0.09
C GLU A 44 13.97 5.18 -0.99
N TRP A 45 14.37 5.09 -2.26
CA TRP A 45 13.51 5.49 -3.37
C TRP A 45 12.26 4.62 -3.48
N THR A 46 12.42 3.31 -3.29
CA THR A 46 11.31 2.35 -3.34
C THR A 46 10.35 2.57 -2.17
N ALA A 47 10.88 2.79 -0.96
CA ALA A 47 10.09 3.09 0.23
C ALA A 47 9.32 4.40 0.08
N GLY A 48 9.92 5.43 -0.53
CA GLY A 48 9.30 6.73 -0.77
C GLY A 48 8.06 6.69 -1.66
N ALA A 49 7.90 5.65 -2.49
CA ALA A 49 6.69 5.47 -3.31
C ALA A 49 5.46 5.10 -2.45
N ILE A 50 5.64 4.46 -1.30
CA ILE A 50 4.55 4.05 -0.41
C ILE A 50 3.78 5.28 0.11
N PRO A 51 4.41 6.26 0.81
CA PRO A 51 3.69 7.43 1.29
C PRO A 51 3.12 8.28 0.16
N PHE A 52 3.79 8.35 -0.99
CA PHE A 52 3.27 9.06 -2.17
C PHE A 52 1.92 8.50 -2.62
N PHE A 53 1.82 7.19 -2.87
CA PHE A 53 0.56 6.59 -3.36
C PHE A 53 -0.53 6.50 -2.29
N VAL A 54 -0.16 6.38 -1.01
CA VAL A 54 -1.14 6.46 0.09
C VAL A 54 -1.73 7.87 0.20
N GLN A 55 -0.92 8.93 0.01
CA GLN A 55 -1.43 10.30 -0.04
C GLN A 55 -2.37 10.50 -1.23
N GLU A 56 -1.98 10.08 -2.44
CA GLU A 56 -2.83 10.17 -3.64
C GLU A 56 -4.19 9.46 -3.45
N LEU A 57 -4.18 8.33 -2.73
CA LEU A 57 -5.40 7.61 -2.37
C LEU A 57 -6.29 8.41 -1.41
N VAL A 58 -5.72 8.95 -0.34
CA VAL A 58 -6.47 9.76 0.64
C VAL A 58 -7.02 11.04 -0.02
N ASP A 59 -6.24 11.68 -0.87
CA ASP A 59 -6.66 12.86 -1.63
C ASP A 59 -7.82 12.51 -2.58
N ALA A 60 -7.76 11.35 -3.26
CA ALA A 60 -8.84 10.87 -4.11
C ALA A 60 -10.13 10.58 -3.32
N LEU A 61 -10.02 10.03 -2.10
CA LEU A 61 -11.16 9.82 -1.20
C LEU A 61 -11.79 11.15 -0.78
N GLN A 62 -10.98 12.11 -0.35
CA GLN A 62 -11.44 13.43 0.09
C GLN A 62 -12.08 14.23 -1.04
N ALA A 63 -11.55 14.10 -2.27
CA ALA A 63 -12.09 14.73 -3.46
C ALA A 63 -13.34 14.03 -4.02
N GLY A 64 -13.79 12.92 -3.40
CA GLY A 64 -14.96 12.17 -3.85
C GLY A 64 -14.79 11.59 -5.26
N LYS A 65 -13.58 11.14 -5.60
CA LYS A 65 -13.28 10.58 -6.92
C LYS A 65 -14.08 9.29 -7.18
N PRO A 66 -14.27 8.91 -8.46
CA PRO A 66 -14.92 7.65 -8.81
C PRO A 66 -14.19 6.45 -8.18
N GLY A 67 -14.94 5.40 -7.84
CA GLY A 67 -14.40 4.19 -7.20
C GLY A 67 -13.22 3.56 -7.96
N GLN A 68 -13.23 3.61 -9.29
CA GLN A 68 -12.12 3.12 -10.11
C GLN A 68 -10.80 3.87 -9.87
N GLU A 69 -10.85 5.19 -9.63
CA GLU A 69 -9.66 5.99 -9.35
C GLU A 69 -9.12 5.67 -7.95
N ILE A 70 -10.02 5.49 -6.98
CA ILE A 70 -9.68 5.06 -5.61
C ILE A 70 -9.03 3.66 -5.62
N GLU A 71 -9.64 2.69 -6.32
CA GLU A 71 -9.10 1.33 -6.46
C GLU A 71 -7.72 1.30 -7.13
N MET A 72 -7.53 2.15 -8.15
CA MET A 72 -6.24 2.32 -8.81
C MET A 72 -5.17 2.81 -7.83
N GLN A 73 -5.47 3.82 -7.01
CA GLN A 73 -4.49 4.33 -6.05
C GLN A 73 -4.20 3.34 -4.92
N ALA A 74 -5.20 2.60 -4.43
CA ALA A 74 -4.99 1.49 -3.50
C ALA A 74 -4.08 0.41 -4.09
N THR A 75 -4.28 0.06 -5.36
CA THR A 75 -3.43 -0.89 -6.09
C THR A 75 -2.00 -0.36 -6.22
N ASN A 76 -1.81 0.93 -6.51
CA ASN A 76 -0.47 1.54 -6.60
C ASN A 76 0.26 1.51 -5.26
N ALA A 77 -0.41 1.85 -4.15
CA ALA A 77 0.17 1.79 -2.81
C ALA A 77 0.61 0.36 -2.46
N ALA A 78 -0.25 -0.63 -2.72
CA ALA A 78 0.08 -2.03 -2.49
C ALA A 78 1.17 -2.58 -3.42
N MET A 79 1.25 -2.12 -4.68
CA MET A 79 2.37 -2.45 -5.58
C MET A 79 3.69 -1.87 -5.07
N ALA A 80 3.70 -0.64 -4.56
CA ALA A 80 4.89 -0.03 -3.97
C ALA A 80 5.37 -0.82 -2.74
N ALA A 81 4.45 -1.20 -1.85
CA ALA A 81 4.74 -2.05 -0.71
C ALA A 81 5.31 -3.42 -1.14
N TRP A 82 4.69 -4.09 -2.11
CA TRP A 82 5.20 -5.36 -2.65
C TRP A 82 6.60 -5.22 -3.25
N LEU A 83 6.87 -4.17 -4.02
CA LEU A 83 8.18 -3.94 -4.61
C LEU A 83 9.24 -3.74 -3.53
N TYR A 84 8.93 -2.97 -2.48
CA TYR A 84 9.83 -2.79 -1.36
C TYR A 84 10.12 -4.13 -0.67
N ASP A 85 9.06 -4.84 -0.30
CA ASP A 85 9.13 -6.09 0.46
C ASP A 85 9.88 -7.21 -0.28
N SER A 86 9.58 -7.38 -1.56
CA SER A 86 10.16 -8.45 -2.38
C SER A 86 11.61 -8.16 -2.77
N VAL A 87 11.96 -6.89 -2.99
CA VAL A 87 13.28 -6.51 -3.48
C VAL A 87 14.27 -6.27 -2.34
N HIS A 88 13.83 -5.63 -1.26
CA HIS A 88 14.72 -5.11 -0.22
C HIS A 88 14.55 -5.82 1.13
N ASP A 89 13.39 -6.43 1.40
CA ASP A 89 13.10 -7.16 2.66
C ASP A 89 13.10 -8.69 2.48
N GLY A 90 13.27 -9.18 1.25
CA GLY A 90 13.38 -10.61 0.94
C GLY A 90 12.08 -11.41 1.10
N VAL A 91 10.93 -10.73 1.11
CA VAL A 91 9.63 -11.39 1.33
C VAL A 91 9.14 -12.08 0.05
N SER A 92 8.73 -13.34 0.20
CA SER A 92 8.24 -14.14 -0.91
C SER A 92 6.80 -13.77 -1.29
N ALA A 93 6.43 -14.07 -2.54
CA ALA A 93 5.07 -13.87 -3.04
C ALA A 93 4.03 -14.64 -2.21
N ASP A 94 4.35 -15.86 -1.79
CA ASP A 94 3.44 -16.69 -1.00
C ASP A 94 3.16 -16.10 0.39
N ILE A 95 4.19 -15.53 1.03
CA ILE A 95 4.03 -14.85 2.33
C ILE A 95 3.21 -13.58 2.14
N PHE A 96 3.58 -12.75 1.15
CA PHE A 96 2.89 -11.49 0.89
C PHE A 96 1.41 -11.71 0.56
N ALA A 97 1.07 -12.70 -0.28
CA ALA A 97 -0.30 -13.00 -0.65
C ALA A 97 -1.19 -13.48 0.52
N GLN A 98 -0.58 -13.94 1.61
CA GLN A 98 -1.27 -14.34 2.85
C GLN A 98 -1.42 -13.19 3.85
N CYS A 99 -1.01 -11.97 3.47
CA CYS A 99 -1.16 -10.79 4.31
C CYS A 99 -2.30 -9.89 3.84
N ASP A 100 -2.90 -9.19 4.79
CA ASP A 100 -3.60 -7.94 4.56
C ASP A 100 -2.63 -6.77 4.79
N LEU A 101 -2.82 -5.70 4.03
CA LEU A 101 -1.98 -4.51 4.11
C LEU A 101 -2.71 -3.41 4.88
N VAL A 102 -2.03 -2.83 5.86
CA VAL A 102 -2.54 -1.71 6.64
C VAL A 102 -1.62 -0.53 6.44
N PHE A 103 -2.19 0.58 5.98
CA PHE A 103 -1.48 1.85 5.87
C PHE A 103 -2.11 2.84 6.85
N THR A 104 -1.29 3.50 7.65
CA THR A 104 -1.72 4.57 8.55
C THR A 104 -1.00 5.84 8.17
N LEU A 105 -1.74 6.80 7.61
CA LEU A 105 -1.25 8.12 7.23
C LEU A 105 -1.43 9.09 8.41
N SER A 106 -0.31 9.69 8.84
CA SER A 106 -0.35 10.78 9.81
C SER A 106 -0.59 12.14 9.17
N GLU A 107 -1.02 13.11 9.96
CA GLU A 107 -1.20 14.51 9.53
C GLU A 107 0.09 15.11 8.90
N GLY A 108 1.27 14.64 9.34
CA GLY A 108 2.56 15.04 8.80
C GLY A 108 2.97 14.36 7.49
N GLY A 109 2.10 13.54 6.89
CA GLY A 109 2.39 12.79 5.66
C GLY A 109 3.26 11.55 5.87
N VAL A 110 3.52 11.16 7.12
CA VAL A 110 4.26 9.92 7.43
C VAL A 110 3.30 8.76 7.31
N VAL A 111 3.71 7.71 6.59
CA VAL A 111 2.95 6.47 6.48
C VAL A 111 3.63 5.36 7.25
N GLN A 112 2.90 4.78 8.20
CA GLN A 112 3.21 3.48 8.74
C GLN A 112 2.59 2.42 7.84
N TYR A 113 3.38 1.41 7.47
CA TYR A 113 2.96 0.28 6.68
C TYR A 113 3.15 -1.01 7.48
N ASP A 114 2.06 -1.75 7.67
CA ASP A 114 2.05 -3.04 8.34
C ASP A 114 1.51 -4.14 7.41
N ARG A 115 2.15 -5.30 7.48
CA ARG A 115 1.59 -6.56 7.00
C ARG A 115 0.99 -7.30 8.17
N THR A 116 -0.28 -7.64 8.06
CA THR A 116 -0.96 -8.47 9.06
C THR A 116 -1.36 -9.78 8.39
N PRO A 117 -1.31 -10.94 9.08
CA PRO A 117 -1.86 -12.17 8.52
C PRO A 117 -3.32 -11.93 8.09
N ALA A 118 -3.66 -12.32 6.87
CA ALA A 118 -5.03 -12.24 6.40
C ALA A 118 -5.93 -13.03 7.37
N ALA A 119 -7.02 -12.41 7.82
CA ALA A 119 -7.95 -13.09 8.71
C ALA A 119 -8.45 -14.37 8.02
N ALA A 120 -8.34 -15.52 8.69
CA ALA A 120 -8.88 -16.77 8.19
C ALA A 120 -10.37 -16.54 7.88
N SER A 121 -10.72 -16.65 6.59
CA SER A 121 -12.10 -16.51 6.10
C SER A 121 -12.96 -17.67 6.56
#